data_AF-A0A920AAC3-F1
#
_entry.id   AF-A0A920AAC3-F1
#
_cell.length_a   1.000
_cell.length_b   1.000
_cell.length_c   1.000
_cell.angle_alpha   90.00
_cell.angle_beta   90.00
_cell.angle_gamma   90.00
#
_symmetry.space_group_name_H-M   'P 1'
#
loop_
_entity.id
_entity.type
_entity.pdbx_description
1 polymer ?
#
loop_
_entity_poly.entity_id
_entity_poly.type
_entity_poly.pdbx_seq_one_letter_code
_entity_poly.pdbx_strand_id
1 'polypeptide(L)'
;MNQGFIPTIDNGTCLTLIVDGCTDNLSINYNPAANVDNGLCITEILGCTDSQYLEFNASANTDDNTCATLLIFGCTDNGLGFQCTWNN
;
A
#
# COMPACT_ATOMS: atom_id res chain seq x y z
N MET A 1 42.16 4.93 -15.76
CA MET A 1 42.09 6.17 -16.57
C MET A 1 41.61 7.26 -15.62
N ASN A 2 42.52 8.10 -15.18
CA ASN A 2 42.27 9.20 -14.26
C ASN A 2 41.72 10.38 -15.04
N GLN A 3 40.45 10.72 -14.87
CA GLN A 3 39.94 12.01 -15.35
C GLN A 3 39.93 12.96 -14.17
N GLY A 4 41.05 13.67 -13.99
CA GLY A 4 41.12 14.81 -13.10
C GLY A 4 40.20 15.91 -13.63
N PHE A 5 39.25 16.33 -12.79
CA PHE A 5 38.43 17.52 -13.04
C PHE A 5 38.46 18.36 -11.77
N ILE A 6 39.03 19.56 -11.87
CA ILE A 6 38.94 20.60 -10.86
C ILE A 6 37.70 21.43 -11.22
N PRO A 7 36.59 21.34 -10.48
CA PRO A 7 35.40 22.12 -10.79
C PRO A 7 35.64 23.55 -10.30
N THR A 8 36.08 24.46 -11.17
CA THR A 8 36.19 25.90 -10.82
C THR A 8 35.14 26.79 -11.48
N ILE A 9 34.11 26.21 -12.12
CA ILE A 9 32.86 26.91 -12.47
C ILE A 9 31.71 25.96 -12.15
N ASP A 10 31.05 26.19 -11.01
CA ASP A 10 29.70 25.68 -10.78
C ASP A 10 28.74 26.61 -11.51
N ASN A 11 28.27 26.19 -12.68
CA ASN A 11 27.36 26.99 -13.51
C ASN A 11 25.91 26.97 -12.98
N GLY A 12 25.68 26.48 -11.75
CA GLY A 12 24.35 26.36 -11.14
C GLY A 12 23.41 25.38 -11.85
N THR A 13 23.85 24.81 -12.97
CA THR A 13 23.09 23.88 -13.83
C THR A 13 22.93 22.49 -13.21
N CYS A 14 23.40 22.27 -11.98
CA CYS A 14 23.25 21.03 -11.21
C CYS A 14 22.59 21.22 -9.83
N LEU A 15 22.01 22.39 -9.52
CA LEU A 15 21.36 22.66 -8.23
C LEU A 15 19.87 22.28 -8.21
N THR A 16 19.48 21.16 -8.82
CA THR A 16 18.23 20.52 -8.41
C THR A 16 18.47 19.92 -7.03
N LEU A 17 17.87 20.52 -5.99
CA LEU A 17 17.88 19.95 -4.64
C LEU A 17 17.39 18.51 -4.74
N ILE A 18 18.24 17.55 -4.39
CA ILE A 18 17.86 16.14 -4.36
C ILE A 18 16.83 15.97 -3.24
N VAL A 19 15.68 15.44 -3.62
CA VAL A 19 14.62 15.06 -2.69
C VAL A 19 14.41 13.57 -2.88
N ASP A 20 14.87 12.79 -1.91
CA ASP A 20 14.66 11.35 -1.87
C ASP A 20 13.23 11.04 -1.45
N GLY A 21 12.58 10.12 -2.15
CA GLY A 21 11.24 9.67 -1.84
C GLY A 21 10.70 8.75 -2.91
N CYS A 22 9.50 8.20 -2.72
CA CYS A 22 8.90 7.39 -3.77
C CYS A 22 8.46 8.27 -4.93
N THR A 23 8.97 8.00 -6.13
CA THR A 23 8.62 8.73 -7.36
C THR A 23 7.48 8.08 -8.13
N ASP A 24 7.03 6.89 -7.73
CA ASP A 24 5.93 6.16 -8.35
C ASP A 24 4.57 6.69 -7.87
N ASN A 25 3.75 7.19 -8.80
CA ASN A 25 2.44 7.76 -8.50
C ASN A 25 1.36 6.73 -8.13
N LEU A 26 1.61 5.44 -8.34
CA LEU A 26 0.73 4.35 -7.92
C LEU A 26 1.07 3.80 -6.54
N SER A 27 2.10 4.36 -5.90
CA SER A 27 2.51 3.94 -4.56
C SER A 27 1.81 4.74 -3.48
N ILE A 28 1.48 4.08 -2.36
CA ILE A 28 0.75 4.68 -1.22
C ILE A 28 1.56 5.82 -0.57
N ASN A 29 2.89 5.73 -0.66
CA ASN A 29 3.83 6.71 -0.12
C ASN A 29 4.46 7.60 -1.20
N TYR A 30 3.78 7.80 -2.34
CA TYR A 30 4.20 8.72 -3.39
C TYR A 30 4.53 10.10 -2.83
N ASN A 31 5.72 10.61 -3.14
CA ASN A 31 6.14 11.96 -2.79
C ASN A 31 6.26 12.80 -4.08
N PRO A 32 5.33 13.75 -4.33
CA PRO A 32 5.38 14.58 -5.55
C PRO A 32 6.58 15.53 -5.60
N ALA A 33 7.26 15.77 -4.48
CA ALA A 33 8.48 16.55 -4.44
C ALA A 33 9.74 15.70 -4.69
N ALA A 34 9.64 14.37 -4.65
CA ALA A 34 10.78 13.49 -4.85
C ALA A 34 11.25 13.50 -6.31
N ASN A 35 12.55 13.60 -6.49
CA ASN A 35 13.21 13.55 -7.80
C ASN A 35 14.24 12.40 -7.90
N VAL A 36 14.48 11.71 -6.80
CA VAL A 36 15.28 10.49 -6.72
C VAL A 36 14.46 9.44 -5.99
N ASP A 37 14.27 8.29 -6.65
CA ASP A 37 13.61 7.14 -6.04
C ASP A 37 14.48 6.55 -4.93
N ASN A 38 13.93 6.45 -3.74
CA ASN A 38 14.61 5.85 -2.60
C ASN A 38 14.47 4.32 -2.55
N GLY A 39 13.72 3.71 -3.49
CA GLY A 39 13.48 2.27 -3.55
C GLY A 39 12.59 1.74 -2.42
N LEU A 40 11.94 2.63 -1.67
CA LEU A 40 11.03 2.31 -0.56
C LEU A 40 9.56 2.53 -0.95
N CYS A 41 9.26 2.60 -2.24
CA CYS A 41 7.89 2.68 -2.76
C CYS A 41 7.03 1.50 -2.27
N ILE A 42 5.85 1.80 -1.73
CA ILE A 42 4.88 0.81 -1.28
C ILE A 42 3.81 0.68 -2.36
N THR A 43 3.86 -0.43 -3.12
CA THR A 43 2.85 -0.74 -4.12
C THR A 43 1.47 -0.82 -3.48
N GLU A 44 0.49 -0.16 -4.09
CA GLU A 44 -0.92 -0.29 -3.72
C GLU A 44 -1.45 -1.68 -4.13
N ILE A 45 -1.98 -2.42 -3.17
CA ILE A 45 -2.65 -3.70 -3.35
C ILE A 45 -4.07 -3.55 -2.81
N LEU A 46 -5.02 -3.45 -3.73
CA LEU A 46 -6.44 -3.32 -3.44
C LEU A 46 -7.03 -4.66 -2.97
N GLY A 47 -7.93 -4.58 -1.99
CA GLY A 47 -8.76 -5.69 -1.54
C GLY A 47 -9.26 -5.49 -0.13
N CYS A 48 -10.15 -6.36 0.33
CA CYS A 48 -10.66 -6.31 1.68
C CYS A 48 -9.54 -6.51 2.72
N THR A 49 -9.28 -5.50 3.55
CA THR A 49 -8.24 -5.53 4.58
C THR A 49 -8.74 -6.04 5.93
N ASP A 50 -10.05 -6.26 6.08
CA ASP A 50 -10.65 -6.70 7.33
C ASP A 50 -10.77 -8.23 7.41
N SER A 51 -10.03 -8.82 8.35
CA SER A 51 -10.04 -10.27 8.64
C SER A 51 -11.39 -10.83 9.11
N GLN A 52 -12.36 -9.96 9.43
CA GLN A 52 -13.72 -10.35 9.77
C GLN A 52 -14.60 -10.65 8.56
N TYR A 53 -14.08 -10.57 7.34
CA TYR A 53 -14.83 -10.82 6.10
C TYR A 53 -14.30 -12.02 5.33
N LEU A 54 -15.18 -12.68 4.55
CA LEU A 54 -14.80 -13.80 3.68
C LEU A 54 -13.86 -13.38 2.56
N GLU A 55 -14.01 -12.14 2.10
CA GLU A 55 -13.22 -11.56 1.01
C GLU A 55 -11.86 -11.03 1.49
N PHE A 56 -11.51 -11.21 2.77
CA PHE A 56 -10.24 -10.76 3.35
C PHE A 56 -9.03 -11.23 2.52
N ASN A 57 -8.21 -10.26 2.13
CA ASN A 57 -6.95 -10.49 1.44
C ASN A 57 -5.79 -10.01 2.31
N ALA A 58 -5.00 -10.96 2.84
CA ALA A 58 -3.84 -10.65 3.68
C ALA A 58 -2.71 -9.90 2.96
N SER A 59 -2.72 -9.85 1.62
CA SER A 59 -1.78 -9.06 0.82
C SER A 59 -2.31 -7.66 0.51
N ALA A 60 -3.60 -7.40 0.72
CA ALA A 60 -4.17 -6.07 0.50
C ALA A 60 -3.70 -5.09 1.58
N ASN A 61 -3.33 -3.89 1.15
CA ASN A 61 -2.92 -2.80 2.03
C ASN A 61 -3.82 -1.55 1.90
N THR A 62 -4.72 -1.55 0.92
CA THR A 62 -5.73 -0.51 0.70
C THR A 62 -7.09 -1.16 0.53
N ASP A 63 -8.06 -0.77 1.37
CA ASP A 63 -9.44 -1.25 1.27
C ASP A 63 -10.13 -0.65 0.04
N ASP A 64 -10.66 -1.53 -0.81
CA ASP A 64 -11.39 -1.20 -2.02
C ASP A 64 -12.91 -1.33 -1.86
N ASN A 65 -13.39 -1.51 -0.62
CA ASN A 65 -14.78 -1.80 -0.27
C ASN A 65 -15.30 -3.11 -0.85
N THR A 66 -14.42 -4.09 -1.12
CA THR A 66 -14.84 -5.45 -1.50
C THR A 66 -15.27 -6.31 -0.30
N CYS A 67 -15.09 -5.83 0.94
CA CYS A 67 -15.57 -6.48 2.16
C CYS A 67 -17.11 -6.54 2.19
N ALA A 68 -17.70 -7.61 1.67
CA ALA A 68 -19.15 -7.75 1.53
C ALA A 68 -19.75 -8.73 2.54
N THR A 69 -19.08 -9.85 2.79
CA THR A 69 -19.63 -10.96 3.58
C THR A 69 -18.87 -11.13 4.89
N LEU A 70 -19.53 -10.91 6.03
CA LEU A 70 -18.92 -11.18 7.33
C LEU A 70 -18.63 -12.67 7.53
N LEU A 71 -17.41 -12.96 7.99
CA LEU A 71 -16.92 -14.26 8.44
C LEU A 71 -17.59 -14.60 9.79
N ILE A 72 -18.79 -15.19 9.70
CA ILE A 72 -19.52 -15.67 10.86
C ILE A 72 -19.08 -17.11 11.16
N PHE A 73 -18.31 -17.29 12.24
CA PHE A 73 -18.02 -18.62 12.78
C PHE A 73 -19.23 -19.12 13.58
N GLY A 74 -20.17 -19.80 12.90
CA GLY A 74 -21.36 -20.38 13.53
C GLY A 74 -22.25 -21.08 12.51
N CYS A 75 -22.77 -22.25 12.88
CA CYS A 75 -23.32 -23.28 11.99
C CYS A 75 -24.38 -22.79 10.98
N THR A 76 -24.21 -23.14 9.69
CA THR A 76 -25.28 -23.22 8.69
C THR A 76 -25.74 -24.67 8.54
N ASP A 77 -26.82 -25.05 9.23
CA ASP A 77 -27.69 -26.13 8.74
C ASP A 77 -29.14 -25.99 9.22
N ASN A 78 -30.02 -26.45 8.33
CA ASN A 78 -31.43 -26.79 8.46
C ASN A 78 -32.40 -25.74 7.97
N GLY A 79 -33.05 -26.07 6.85
CA GLY A 79 -34.09 -25.31 6.16
C GLY A 79 -35.37 -25.01 6.95
N LEU A 80 -35.30 -24.89 8.28
CA LEU A 80 -36.37 -24.44 9.19
C LEU A 80 -35.87 -23.66 10.44
N GLY A 81 -34.74 -22.94 10.43
CA GLY A 81 -34.55 -21.84 11.39
C GLY A 81 -33.13 -21.59 11.91
N PHE A 82 -32.72 -20.33 11.89
CA PHE A 82 -31.47 -19.82 12.47
C PHE A 82 -31.62 -19.63 13.99
N GLN A 83 -31.03 -20.51 14.78
CA GLN A 83 -30.80 -20.25 16.20
C GLN A 83 -29.31 -20.39 16.51
N CYS A 84 -28.56 -19.33 16.26
CA CYS A 84 -27.32 -19.08 16.99
C CYS A 84 -27.70 -18.34 18.27
N THR A 85 -28.22 -19.05 19.26
CA THR A 85 -28.36 -18.48 20.60
C THR A 85 -26.96 -18.42 21.22
N TRP A 86 -26.38 -17.22 21.28
CA TRP A 86 -25.33 -16.92 22.24
C TRP A 86 -25.87 -17.27 23.63
N ASN A 87 -25.35 -18.34 24.23
CA ASN A 87 -25.57 -18.59 25.65
C ASN A 87 -24.60 -17.70 26.41
N ASN A 88 -25.12 -16.60 26.95
CA ASN A 88 -24.67 -16.07 28.23
C ASN A 88 -25.88 -15.92 29.15
#